data_AF-A0AAU3R9D5-F1
#
_entry.id   AF-A0AAU3R9D5-F1
#
_cell.length_a   1.000
_cell.length_b   1.000
_cell.length_c   1.000
_cell.angle_alpha   90.00
_cell.angle_beta   90.00
_cell.angle_gamma   90.00
#
_symmetry.space_group_name_H-M   'P 1'
#
loop_
_entity.id
_entity.type
_entity.pdbx_description
1 polymer ?
#
loop_
_entity_poly.entity_id
_entity_poly.type
_entity_poly.pdbx_seq_one_letter_code
_entity_poly.pdbx_strand_id
1 'polypeptide(L)'
;MSSVEEFRTEVRGWLRVHLTGEFAALKGRGGPGREHEAFAERLAGERHMAAHGWTCIGWPVEHGGRGATPAEQIAFHEEYARTDAAPSLLADGAHDEIQRTLIAERILGLPKEVRA
;
A
#
# COMPACT_ATOMS: atom_id res chain seq x y z
N MET A 1 2.82 -22.68 10.30
CA MET A 1 2.43 -22.02 9.05
C MET A 1 1.09 -21.37 9.33
N SER A 2 1.05 -20.04 9.35
CA SER A 2 -0.23 -19.32 9.43
C SER A 2 -1.07 -19.73 8.22
N SER A 3 -2.34 -20.03 8.43
CA SER A 3 -3.27 -20.24 7.33
C SER A 3 -3.50 -18.90 6.61
N VAL A 4 -3.87 -18.98 5.32
CA VAL A 4 -4.27 -17.79 4.53
C VAL A 4 -5.40 -17.02 5.23
N GLU A 5 -6.23 -17.71 6.02
CA GLU A 5 -7.36 -17.08 6.70
C GLU A 5 -7.00 -16.37 8.01
N GLU A 6 -5.96 -16.83 8.70
CA GLU A 6 -5.34 -16.06 9.79
C GLU A 6 -4.69 -14.78 9.23
N PHE A 7 -3.99 -14.88 8.10
CA PHE A 7 -3.43 -13.72 7.41
C PHE A 7 -4.53 -12.75 6.95
N ARG A 8 -5.63 -13.25 6.37
CA ARG A 8 -6.80 -12.44 6.01
C ARG A 8 -7.37 -11.69 7.20
N THR A 9 -7.46 -12.36 8.35
CA THR A 9 -7.95 -11.75 9.61
C THR A 9 -7.01 -10.66 10.10
N GLU A 10 -5.70 -10.87 10.04
CA GLU A 10 -4.68 -9.86 10.37
C GLU A 10 -4.83 -8.64 9.46
N VAL A 11 -4.87 -8.84 8.14
CA VAL A 11 -5.03 -7.78 7.14
C VAL A 11 -6.29 -6.97 7.42
N ARG A 12 -7.44 -7.63 7.58
CA ARG A 12 -8.71 -6.96 7.87
C ARG A 12 -8.64 -6.15 9.17
N GLY A 13 -8.07 -6.73 10.21
CA GLY A 13 -7.88 -6.06 11.49
C GLY A 13 -7.02 -4.80 11.35
N TRP A 14 -5.90 -4.92 10.64
CA TRP A 14 -4.97 -3.82 10.42
C TRP A 14 -5.61 -2.71 9.58
N LEU A 15 -6.21 -3.04 8.43
CA LEU A 15 -6.84 -2.07 7.54
C LEU A 15 -7.96 -1.29 8.25
N ARG A 16 -8.77 -1.97 9.07
CA ARG A 16 -9.86 -1.34 9.84
C ARG A 16 -9.36 -0.34 10.88
N VAL A 17 -8.16 -0.51 11.41
CA VAL A 17 -7.58 0.42 12.38
C VAL A 17 -6.83 1.55 11.68
N HIS A 18 -6.02 1.22 10.67
CA HIS A 18 -5.02 2.13 10.13
C HIS A 18 -5.45 2.87 8.87
N LEU A 19 -6.38 2.34 8.07
CA LEU A 19 -6.94 3.06 6.91
C LEU A 19 -8.27 3.75 7.27
N THR A 20 -8.26 4.45 8.41
CA THR A 20 -9.41 5.25 8.88
C THR A 20 -9.02 6.72 8.98
N GLY A 21 -10.01 7.60 9.24
CA GLY A 21 -9.76 9.03 9.41
C GLY A 21 -9.23 9.70 8.14
N GLU A 22 -8.02 10.24 8.20
CA GLU A 22 -7.41 10.99 7.09
C GLU A 22 -7.22 10.15 5.82
N PHE A 23 -6.88 8.87 5.96
CA PHE A 23 -6.70 7.98 4.80
C PHE A 23 -8.02 7.55 4.19
N ALA A 24 -9.11 7.50 4.97
CA ALA A 24 -10.44 7.25 4.43
C ALA A 24 -10.92 8.39 3.52
N ALA A 25 -10.47 9.63 3.75
CA ALA A 25 -10.78 10.78 2.91
C ALA A 25 -10.06 10.76 1.54
N LEU A 26 -9.05 9.89 1.38
CA LEU A 26 -8.33 9.68 0.12
C LEU A 26 -9.02 8.70 -0.82
N LYS A 27 -10.12 8.09 -0.38
CA LYS A 27 -10.97 7.22 -1.20
C LYS A 27 -11.37 7.95 -2.50
N GLY A 28 -11.07 7.33 -3.62
CA GLY A 28 -11.46 7.76 -4.96
C GLY A 28 -10.65 8.91 -5.57
N ARG A 29 -9.60 9.36 -4.88
CA ARG A 29 -8.63 10.36 -5.38
C ARG A 29 -7.48 9.66 -6.09
N GLY A 30 -6.77 10.32 -7.00
CA GLY A 30 -5.53 9.73 -7.54
C GLY A 30 -5.71 8.60 -8.56
N GLY A 31 -6.91 8.45 -9.12
CA GLY A 31 -7.13 7.56 -10.27
C GLY A 31 -6.48 8.10 -11.55
N PRO A 32 -6.59 7.37 -12.68
CA PRO A 32 -6.04 7.81 -13.96
C PRO A 32 -6.56 9.20 -14.36
N GLY A 33 -5.66 10.11 -14.75
CA GLY A 33 -5.93 11.52 -15.05
C GLY A 33 -6.12 12.43 -13.82
N ARG A 34 -6.02 11.88 -12.60
CA ARG A 34 -6.16 12.58 -11.32
C ARG A 34 -4.98 12.30 -10.39
N GLU A 35 -3.84 11.90 -10.94
CA GLU A 35 -2.65 11.44 -10.21
C GLU A 35 -2.11 12.51 -9.25
N HIS A 36 -2.29 13.79 -9.61
CA HIS A 36 -1.91 14.96 -8.83
C HIS A 36 -2.80 15.21 -7.59
N GLU A 37 -3.98 14.61 -7.52
CA GLU A 37 -4.91 14.82 -6.40
C GLU A 37 -4.39 14.18 -5.12
N ALA A 38 -4.33 14.98 -4.05
CA ALA A 38 -3.94 14.55 -2.71
C ALA A 38 -2.65 13.71 -2.69
N PHE A 39 -1.69 14.07 -3.55
CA PHE A 39 -0.45 13.32 -3.72
C PHE A 39 0.33 13.20 -2.41
N ALA A 40 0.44 14.28 -1.65
CA ALA A 40 1.18 14.30 -0.39
C ALA A 40 0.55 13.39 0.66
N GLU A 41 -0.78 13.42 0.79
CA GLU A 41 -1.55 12.60 1.71
C GLU A 41 -1.56 11.12 1.29
N ARG A 42 -1.66 10.85 -0.02
CA ARG A 42 -1.54 9.49 -0.57
C ARG A 42 -0.14 8.92 -0.36
N LEU A 43 0.91 9.71 -0.58
CA LEU A 43 2.29 9.35 -0.29
C LEU A 43 2.49 9.09 1.22
N ALA A 44 1.86 9.89 2.09
CA ALA A 44 1.89 9.65 3.53
C ALA A 44 1.21 8.33 3.92
N GLY A 45 0.07 8.00 3.32
CA GLY A 45 -0.63 6.72 3.52
C GLY A 45 0.18 5.52 3.04
N GLU A 46 0.82 5.64 1.87
CA GLU A 46 1.71 4.61 1.33
C GLU A 46 2.96 4.42 2.18
N ARG A 47 3.56 5.50 2.69
CA ARG A 47 4.64 5.42 3.67
C ARG A 47 4.19 4.77 4.97
N HIS A 48 2.96 5.04 5.42
CA HIS A 48 2.39 4.41 6.60
C HIS A 48 2.21 2.89 6.39
N MET A 49 1.68 2.46 5.25
CA MET A 49 1.59 1.05 4.88
C MET A 49 2.99 0.40 4.77
N ALA A 50 3.95 1.08 4.15
CA ALA A 50 5.32 0.59 3.96
C ALA A 50 6.08 0.44 5.29
N ALA A 51 5.84 1.33 6.26
CA ALA A 51 6.40 1.24 7.61
C ALA A 51 5.89 0.01 8.37
N HIS A 52 4.67 -0.46 8.06
CA HIS A 52 4.06 -1.64 8.67
C HIS A 52 4.20 -2.92 7.81
N GLY A 53 4.94 -2.82 6.69
CA GLY A 53 5.21 -3.94 5.79
C GLY A 53 4.02 -4.38 4.95
N TRP A 54 3.03 -3.51 4.72
CA TRP A 54 1.86 -3.79 3.87
C TRP A 54 2.04 -3.35 2.42
N THR A 55 3.19 -2.75 2.10
CA THR A 55 3.65 -2.43 0.74
C THR A 55 4.61 -3.53 0.29
N CYS A 56 4.53 -3.94 -0.98
CA CYS A 56 5.38 -5.00 -1.56
C CYS A 56 5.40 -6.30 -0.72
N ILE A 57 4.23 -6.76 -0.23
CA ILE A 57 4.11 -7.89 0.71
C ILE A 57 4.76 -9.20 0.22
N GLY A 58 4.85 -9.41 -1.09
CA GLY A 58 5.47 -10.59 -1.69
C GLY A 58 7.01 -10.57 -1.67
N TRP A 59 7.64 -9.44 -1.32
CA TRP A 59 9.09 -9.35 -1.27
C TRP A 59 9.67 -10.01 -0.02
N PRO A 60 10.93 -10.50 -0.10
CA PRO A 60 11.63 -11.01 1.07
C PRO A 60 11.72 -9.97 2.20
N VAL A 61 11.80 -10.47 3.44
CA VAL A 61 11.82 -9.63 4.66
C VAL A 61 13.06 -8.74 4.70
N GLU A 62 14.19 -9.20 4.17
CA GLU A 62 15.43 -8.43 4.05
C GLU A 62 15.29 -7.17 3.17
N HIS A 63 14.31 -7.16 2.26
CA HIS A 63 13.98 -6.00 1.43
C HIS A 63 12.79 -5.20 1.98
N GLY A 64 12.31 -5.56 3.17
CA GLY A 64 11.21 -4.87 3.84
C GLY A 64 9.81 -5.30 3.42
N GLY A 65 9.69 -6.39 2.65
CA GLY A 65 8.43 -7.07 2.42
C GLY A 65 8.08 -8.05 3.54
N ARG A 66 7.08 -8.90 3.31
CA ARG A 66 6.60 -9.90 4.28
C ARG A 66 6.88 -11.35 3.86
N GLY A 67 7.47 -11.57 2.69
CA GLY A 67 7.64 -12.89 2.09
C GLY A 67 6.31 -13.59 1.84
N ALA A 68 5.23 -12.84 1.61
CA ALA A 68 3.89 -13.38 1.48
C ALA A 68 3.80 -14.32 0.27
N THR A 69 3.23 -15.50 0.50
CA THR A 69 2.93 -16.47 -0.55
C THR A 69 1.91 -15.91 -1.55
N PRO A 70 1.80 -16.48 -2.77
CA PRO A 70 0.80 -16.03 -3.74
C PRO A 70 -0.64 -16.04 -3.20
N ALA A 71 -0.98 -17.02 -2.35
CA ALA A 71 -2.31 -17.12 -1.74
C ALA A 71 -2.57 -16.00 -0.71
N GLU A 72 -1.56 -15.65 0.09
CA GLU A 72 -1.63 -14.51 1.01
C GLU A 72 -1.70 -13.18 0.26
N GLN A 73 -0.96 -13.04 -0.85
CA GLN A 73 -1.06 -11.86 -1.71
C GLN A 73 -2.47 -11.68 -2.27
N ILE A 74 -3.11 -12.76 -2.75
CA ILE A 74 -4.50 -12.72 -3.18
C ILE A 74 -5.43 -12.30 -2.03
N ALA A 75 -5.28 -12.91 -0.85
CA ALA A 75 -6.10 -12.57 0.31
C ALA A 75 -5.94 -11.11 0.74
N PHE A 76 -4.71 -10.57 0.70
CA PHE A 76 -4.45 -9.15 0.94
C PHE A 76 -5.23 -8.28 -0.05
N HIS A 77 -5.07 -8.52 -1.35
CA HIS A 77 -5.72 -7.72 -2.38
C HIS A 77 -7.25 -7.79 -2.29
N GLU A 78 -7.82 -8.94 -1.94
CA GLU A 78 -9.25 -9.08 -1.73
C GLU A 78 -9.75 -8.28 -0.52
N GLU A 79 -9.09 -8.36 0.64
CA GLU A 79 -9.48 -7.57 1.81
C GLU A 79 -9.26 -6.08 1.58
N TYR A 80 -8.19 -5.73 0.86
CA TYR A 80 -7.89 -4.37 0.47
C TYR A 80 -8.98 -3.81 -0.46
N ALA A 81 -9.42 -4.57 -1.46
CA ALA A 81 -10.52 -4.20 -2.34
C ALA A 81 -11.88 -4.12 -1.63
N ARG A 82 -12.09 -4.93 -0.58
CA ARG A 82 -13.29 -4.86 0.28
C ARG A 82 -13.31 -3.59 1.11
N THR A 83 -12.15 -3.08 1.50
CA THR A 83 -12.12 -1.74 2.08
C THR A 83 -12.41 -0.74 0.97
N ASP A 84 -13.43 0.06 1.21
CA ASP A 84 -13.82 1.17 0.36
C ASP A 84 -12.66 2.15 0.05
N ALA A 85 -11.50 2.02 0.70
CA ALA A 85 -10.26 2.72 0.34
C ALA A 85 -9.75 2.42 -1.10
N ALA A 86 -10.21 1.34 -1.73
CA ALA A 86 -9.87 0.97 -3.10
C ALA A 86 -10.71 1.76 -4.12
N PRO A 87 -10.25 2.96 -4.54
CA PRO A 87 -9.82 3.09 -5.94
C PRO A 87 -8.66 4.08 -6.20
N SER A 88 -7.78 4.35 -5.22
CA SER A 88 -6.60 5.22 -5.43
C SER A 88 -5.26 4.48 -5.55
N LEU A 89 -5.25 3.17 -5.25
CA LEU A 89 -4.04 2.37 -5.05
C LEU A 89 -3.97 1.10 -5.91
N LEU A 90 -5.06 0.70 -6.58
CA LEU A 90 -5.11 -0.44 -7.50
C LEU A 90 -5.34 -0.03 -8.97
N ALA A 91 -5.42 1.29 -9.26
CA ALA A 91 -5.44 1.76 -10.64
C ALA A 91 -3.99 1.90 -11.11
N ASP A 92 -3.58 0.99 -12.00
CA ASP A 92 -2.25 0.68 -12.55
C ASP A 92 -1.28 1.83 -12.92
N GLY A 93 -1.64 3.12 -12.75
CA GLY A 93 -0.77 4.26 -13.01
C GLY A 93 -0.25 4.98 -11.76
N ALA A 94 -1.07 5.13 -10.72
CA ALA A 94 -0.77 6.06 -9.63
C ALA A 94 -0.10 5.39 -8.41
N HIS A 95 -0.26 4.07 -8.27
CA HIS A 95 0.49 3.25 -7.33
C HIS A 95 1.93 3.04 -7.80
N ASP A 96 2.13 2.95 -9.12
CA ASP A 96 3.42 2.65 -9.72
C ASP A 96 4.44 3.76 -9.45
N GLU A 97 4.05 5.04 -9.53
CA GLU A 97 4.97 6.14 -9.20
C GLU A 97 5.32 6.17 -7.71
N ILE A 98 4.34 6.03 -6.80
CA ILE A 98 4.60 6.08 -5.36
C ILE A 98 5.39 4.86 -4.91
N GLN A 99 5.07 3.66 -5.40
CA GLN A 99 5.85 2.46 -5.12
C GLN A 99 7.23 2.54 -5.75
N ARG A 100 7.39 3.05 -6.98
CA ARG A 100 8.74 3.29 -7.55
C ARG A 100 9.54 4.25 -6.68
N THR A 101 8.95 5.32 -6.17
CA THR A 101 9.64 6.23 -5.23
C THR A 101 10.00 5.51 -3.93
N LEU A 102 9.09 4.73 -3.35
CA LEU A 102 9.38 3.94 -2.13
C LEU A 102 10.46 2.89 -2.35
N ILE A 103 10.47 2.24 -3.51
CA ILE A 103 11.48 1.25 -3.92
C ILE A 103 12.83 1.93 -4.17
N ALA A 104 12.84 3.08 -4.86
CA ALA A 104 14.02 3.92 -5.04
C ALA A 104 14.62 4.35 -3.70
N GLU A 105 13.80 4.80 -2.75
CA GLU A 105 14.23 5.18 -1.40
C GLU A 105 14.77 3.96 -0.63
N ARG A 106 14.04 2.83 -0.63
CA ARG A 106 14.29 1.70 0.26
C ARG A 106 15.31 0.68 -0.25
N ILE A 107 15.33 0.41 -1.56
CA ILE A 107 16.26 -0.52 -2.19
C ILE A 107 17.49 0.20 -2.72
N LEU A 108 17.28 1.29 -3.47
CA LEU A 108 18.38 1.97 -4.15
C LEU A 108 19.06 3.03 -3.26
N GLY A 109 18.51 3.31 -2.07
CA GLY A 109 19.03 4.31 -1.15
C GLY A 109 18.97 5.73 -1.71
N LEU A 110 18.08 5.97 -2.68
CA LEU A 110 17.95 7.27 -3.32
C LEU A 110 17.32 8.27 -2.33
N PRO A 111 17.75 9.54 -2.36
CA PRO A 111 17.16 10.57 -1.51
C PRO A 111 15.66 10.72 -1.85
N LYS A 112 14.86 11.04 -0.83
CA LYS A 112 13.42 11.28 -0.99
C LYS A 112 13.21 12.35 -2.06
N GLU A 113 12.51 12.02 -3.14
CA GLU A 113 12.16 13.02 -4.15
C GLU A 113 11.24 14.06 -3.52
N VAL A 114 11.72 15.31 -3.44
CA VAL A 114 10.89 16.45 -3.09
C VAL A 114 10.32 16.98 -4.39
N ARG A 115 9.11 16.53 -4.75
CA ARG A 115 8.34 17.17 -5.83
C ARG A 115 7.74 18.45 -5.25
N ALA A 116 8.20 19.60 -5.78
CA ALA A 116 7.76 20.95 -5.43
C ALA A 116 6.37 21.27 -6.02
#